data_AF-A0A4S4DDN3-F1
#
_entry.id   AF-A0A4S4DDN3-F1
#
_cell.length_a   1.000
_cell.length_b   1.000
_cell.length_c   1.000
_cell.angle_alpha   90.00
_cell.angle_beta   90.00
_cell.angle_gamma   90.00
#
_symmetry.space_group_name_H-M   'P 1'
#
loop_
_entity.id
_entity.type
_entity.pdbx_description
1 polymer ?
#
loop_
_entity_poly.entity_id
_entity_poly.type
_entity_poly.pdbx_seq_one_letter_code
_entity_poly.pdbx_strand_id
1 'polypeptide(L)'
;MASSSSSGLTFKLHPLVIVNISDHYTRLKSQSQPPPPHNHRNGGESTTTTSPPPPPPPRVFGCVIGVQRGRTVEIFNSFELLYDPSSHSLDRSFLEKKQELYKKVFPNFYILGWYSTGSEAEESDMHIHKAEGLYMKHGYGYGYGYGYGYGYGYGYEYCPVYVLLNPSINHAQKDLPVTIYESELHVIDGIPQLIFVRSSYTIETVEAERISVDHVAHLKPSDGGSAATQLAAHLTGIHSAIKMLNSRIRVLHHYLLAMQKGTSI
;
A
#
# COMPACT_ATOMS: atom_id res chain seq x y z
N MET A 1 -9.75 -11.71 16.69
CA MET A 1 -9.61 -10.26 16.90
C MET A 1 -8.14 -9.94 16.67
N ALA A 2 -7.76 -9.36 15.54
CA ALA A 2 -6.37 -8.93 15.34
C ALA A 2 -6.05 -7.88 16.42
N SER A 3 -4.94 -8.02 17.12
CA SER A 3 -4.46 -6.99 18.03
C SER A 3 -4.32 -5.67 17.26
N SER A 4 -4.80 -4.59 17.85
CA SER A 4 -4.53 -3.23 17.39
C SER A 4 -3.17 -2.79 17.93
N SER A 5 -2.38 -2.09 17.11
CA SER A 5 -1.05 -1.61 17.51
C SER A 5 -1.08 -0.80 18.79
N SER A 6 -0.09 -1.04 19.66
CA SER A 6 0.12 -0.32 20.92
C SER A 6 1.26 0.69 20.83
N SER A 7 1.93 0.80 19.67
CA SER A 7 3.11 1.64 19.46
C SER A 7 2.87 3.14 19.64
N GLY A 8 1.61 3.59 19.52
CA GLY A 8 1.25 5.00 19.52
C GLY A 8 1.75 5.76 18.29
N LEU A 9 2.18 5.06 17.22
CA LEU A 9 2.46 5.66 15.93
C LEU A 9 1.15 6.02 15.22
N THR A 10 1.19 7.12 14.47
CA THR A 10 0.09 7.56 13.61
C THR A 10 0.55 7.52 12.16
N PHE A 11 -0.16 6.76 11.33
CA PHE A 11 0.16 6.64 9.90
C PHE A 11 -0.70 7.58 9.06
N LYS A 12 -0.03 8.30 8.17
CA LYS A 12 -0.63 9.11 7.11
C LYS A 12 -0.25 8.49 5.78
N LEU A 13 -1.24 8.11 4.98
CA LEU A 13 -1.03 7.43 3.70
C LEU A 13 -1.50 8.34 2.56
N HIS A 14 -0.60 8.62 1.63
CA HIS A 14 -0.92 9.38 0.42
C HIS A 14 -1.58 8.49 -0.65
N PRO A 15 -2.64 8.96 -1.33
CA PRO A 15 -3.29 8.24 -2.42
C PRO A 15 -2.33 7.79 -3.53
N LEU A 16 -1.27 8.57 -3.82
CA LEU A 16 -0.25 8.18 -4.80
C LEU A 16 0.34 6.79 -4.53
N VAL A 17 0.54 6.42 -3.26
CA VAL A 17 1.07 5.11 -2.88
C VAL A 17 0.12 3.99 -3.32
N ILE A 18 -1.18 4.19 -3.10
CA ILE A 18 -2.23 3.22 -3.47
C ILE A 18 -2.31 3.07 -4.99
N VAL A 19 -2.24 4.18 -5.71
CA VAL A 19 -2.26 4.21 -7.18
C VAL A 19 -1.03 3.48 -7.74
N ASN A 20 0.17 3.75 -7.22
CA ASN A 20 1.39 3.08 -7.64
C ASN A 20 1.34 1.55 -7.43
N ILE A 21 0.88 1.09 -6.25
CA ILE A 21 0.78 -0.35 -5.97
C ILE A 21 -0.26 -1.00 -6.89
N SER A 22 -1.39 -0.32 -7.13
CA SER A 22 -2.45 -0.80 -8.01
C SER A 22 -2.00 -0.88 -9.47
N ASP A 23 -1.27 0.12 -9.96
CA ASP A 23 -0.66 0.12 -11.30
C ASP A 23 0.36 -1.02 -11.45
N HIS A 24 1.27 -1.16 -10.48
CA HIS A 24 2.28 -2.23 -10.48
C HIS A 24 1.62 -3.63 -10.56
N TYR A 25 0.61 -3.87 -9.73
CA TYR A 25 -0.17 -5.12 -9.77
C TYR A 25 -0.88 -5.32 -11.12
N THR A 26 -1.59 -4.30 -11.62
CA THR A 26 -2.39 -4.40 -12.84
C THR A 26 -1.51 -4.65 -14.07
N ARG A 27 -0.35 -3.99 -14.13
CA ARG A 27 0.64 -4.15 -15.20
C ARG A 27 1.17 -5.59 -15.26
N LEU A 28 1.61 -6.14 -14.12
CA LEU A 28 2.12 -7.51 -14.08
C LEU A 28 1.02 -8.56 -14.32
N LYS A 29 -0.20 -8.31 -13.84
CA LYS A 29 -1.35 -9.15 -14.14
C LYS A 29 -1.72 -9.15 -15.63
N SER A 30 -1.60 -8.01 -16.31
CA SER A 30 -1.86 -7.93 -17.74
C SER A 30 -0.81 -8.66 -18.56
N GLN A 31 0.45 -8.66 -18.12
CA GLN A 31 1.55 -9.33 -18.82
C GLN A 31 1.52 -10.86 -18.67
N SER A 32 0.92 -11.37 -17.59
CA SER A 32 0.81 -12.82 -17.34
C SER A 32 -0.41 -13.48 -18.01
N GLN A 33 -1.27 -12.71 -18.68
CA GLN A 33 -2.39 -13.29 -19.41
C GLN A 33 -1.89 -13.99 -20.69
N PRO A 34 -2.30 -15.25 -20.94
CA PRO A 34 -1.97 -15.94 -22.18
C PRO A 34 -2.56 -15.16 -23.38
N PRO A 35 -1.88 -15.17 -24.54
CA PRO A 35 -2.38 -14.51 -25.73
C PRO A 35 -3.77 -15.05 -26.10
N PRO A 36 -4.69 -14.20 -26.58
CA PRO A 36 -6.01 -14.65 -26.98
C PRO A 36 -5.87 -15.74 -28.06
N PRO A 37 -6.74 -16.77 -28.06
CA PRO A 37 -6.66 -17.83 -29.06
C PRO A 37 -6.83 -17.22 -30.45
N HIS A 38 -5.82 -17.41 -31.31
CA HIS A 38 -5.95 -17.10 -32.73
C HIS A 38 -6.99 -18.05 -33.33
N ASN A 39 -8.14 -17.51 -33.75
CA ASN A 39 -9.14 -18.24 -34.52
C ASN A 39 -8.56 -18.59 -35.91
N HIS A 40 -7.86 -19.71 -36.01
CA HIS A 40 -7.71 -20.41 -37.28
C HIS A 40 -8.83 -21.45 -37.39
N ARG A 41 -9.82 -21.07 -38.21
CA ARG A 41 -10.99 -21.86 -38.55
C ARG A 41 -10.53 -23.01 -39.45
N ASN A 42 -10.29 -24.19 -38.90
CA ASN A 42 -10.31 -25.44 -39.65
C ASN A 42 -11.01 -26.50 -38.82
N GLY A 43 -12.09 -27.05 -39.38
CA GLY A 43 -12.92 -28.05 -38.74
C GLY A 43 -12.22 -29.41 -38.65
N GLY A 44 -12.28 -30.02 -37.47
CA GLY A 44 -11.82 -31.39 -37.22
C GLY A 44 -11.69 -31.70 -35.73
N GLU A 45 -12.55 -32.60 -35.26
CA GLU A 45 -12.49 -33.38 -34.00
C GLU A 45 -12.51 -32.66 -32.64
N SER A 46 -13.65 -32.84 -31.95
CA SER A 46 -13.88 -32.58 -30.54
C SER A 46 -13.01 -33.45 -29.65
N THR A 47 -11.79 -33.00 -29.36
CA THR A 47 -11.01 -33.48 -28.21
C THR A 47 -11.24 -32.52 -27.06
N THR A 48 -11.83 -33.01 -25.96
CA THR A 48 -12.03 -32.25 -24.71
C THR A 48 -10.67 -31.89 -24.10
N THR A 49 -10.06 -30.80 -24.56
CA THR A 49 -8.88 -30.24 -23.91
C THR A 49 -9.33 -29.49 -22.67
N THR A 50 -9.19 -30.13 -21.50
CA THR A 50 -9.24 -29.45 -20.20
C THR A 50 -8.17 -28.37 -20.20
N SER A 51 -8.58 -27.11 -20.34
CA SER A 51 -7.66 -25.97 -20.22
C SER A 51 -6.98 -26.03 -18.85
N PRO A 52 -5.64 -25.85 -18.76
CA PRO A 52 -4.97 -25.77 -17.47
C PRO A 52 -5.59 -24.65 -16.62
N PRO A 53 -5.62 -24.80 -15.29
CA PRO A 53 -6.14 -23.76 -14.41
C PRO A 53 -5.37 -22.45 -14.66
N PRO A 54 -6.06 -21.29 -14.61
CA PRO A 54 -5.39 -20.01 -14.77
C PRO A 54 -4.25 -19.89 -13.74
N PRO A 55 -3.11 -19.28 -14.12
CA PRO A 55 -2.02 -19.08 -13.18
C PRO A 55 -2.52 -18.25 -11.97
N PRO A 56 -1.99 -18.50 -10.76
CA PRO A 56 -2.35 -17.71 -9.59
C PRO A 56 -2.07 -16.22 -9.87
N PRO A 57 -2.89 -15.31 -9.32
CA PRO A 57 -2.69 -13.88 -9.50
C PRO A 57 -1.27 -13.49 -9.02
N PRO A 58 -0.56 -12.61 -9.76
CA PRO A 58 0.81 -12.26 -9.41
C PRO A 58 0.84 -11.51 -8.09
N ARG A 59 1.86 -11.79 -7.29
CA ARG A 59 2.16 -11.04 -6.08
C ARG A 59 3.27 -10.05 -6.36
N VAL A 60 3.01 -8.77 -6.09
CA VAL A 60 3.97 -7.68 -6.36
C VAL A 60 4.53 -7.13 -5.06
N PHE A 61 5.78 -6.66 -5.09
CA PHE A 61 6.53 -6.18 -3.94
C PHE A 61 7.20 -4.84 -4.25
N GLY A 62 7.46 -4.04 -3.22
CA GLY A 62 8.23 -2.82 -3.37
C GLY A 62 8.48 -2.10 -2.06
N CYS A 63 9.09 -0.92 -2.15
CA CYS A 63 9.37 -0.08 -1.00
C CYS A 63 8.39 1.08 -0.88
N VAL A 64 8.15 1.50 0.36
CA VAL A 64 7.45 2.73 0.68
C VAL A 64 8.41 3.74 1.28
N ILE A 65 8.29 4.98 0.83
CA ILE A 65 9.16 6.08 1.25
C ILE A 65 8.34 7.26 1.75
N GLY A 66 8.95 8.02 2.64
CA GLY A 66 8.33 9.21 3.19
C GLY A 66 9.13 9.76 4.35
N VAL A 67 8.44 10.34 5.33
CA VAL A 67 9.09 10.98 6.47
C VAL A 67 8.47 10.49 7.76
N GLN A 68 9.29 10.45 8.81
CA GLN A 68 8.81 10.28 10.17
C GLN A 68 9.09 11.55 10.96
N ARG A 69 8.06 12.13 11.57
CA ARG A 69 8.14 13.30 12.44
C ARG A 69 7.60 12.94 13.82
N GLY A 70 8.51 12.66 14.75
CA GLY A 70 8.16 12.12 16.06
C GLY A 70 7.44 10.77 15.91
N ARG A 71 6.18 10.72 16.35
CA ARG A 71 5.32 9.52 16.28
C ARG A 71 4.42 9.48 15.03
N THR A 72 4.51 10.47 14.15
CA THR A 72 3.75 10.48 12.90
C THR A 72 4.63 9.96 11.77
N VAL A 73 4.18 8.89 11.11
CA VAL A 73 4.81 8.31 9.91
C VAL A 73 3.95 8.69 8.72
N GLU A 74 4.51 9.45 7.79
CA GLU A 74 3.82 9.93 6.61
C GLU A 74 4.43 9.31 5.36
N ILE A 75 3.64 8.45 4.71
CA ILE A 75 4.03 7.63 3.56
C ILE A 75 3.61 8.36 2.29
N PHE A 76 4.59 8.97 1.62
CA PHE A 76 4.36 9.87 0.48
C PHE A 76 4.35 9.15 -0.85
N ASN A 77 5.23 8.15 -1.03
CA ASN A 77 5.45 7.53 -2.32
C ASN A 77 5.92 6.07 -2.16
N SER A 78 5.94 5.34 -3.26
CA SER A 78 6.40 3.96 -3.33
C SER A 78 7.08 3.66 -4.64
N PHE A 79 7.94 2.65 -4.67
CA PHE A 79 8.56 2.15 -5.89
C PHE A 79 8.64 0.62 -5.88
N GLU A 80 8.57 0.02 -7.07
CA GLU A 80 8.66 -1.42 -7.27
C GLU A 80 10.04 -1.98 -6.91
N LEU A 81 10.05 -3.20 -6.36
CA LEU A 81 11.24 -4.01 -6.17
C LEU A 81 11.02 -5.39 -6.76
N LEU A 82 12.10 -5.99 -7.26
CA LEU A 82 12.10 -7.37 -7.68
C LEU A 82 12.18 -8.27 -6.45
N TYR A 83 11.30 -9.26 -6.40
CA TYR A 83 11.36 -10.34 -5.44
C TYR A 83 12.05 -11.53 -6.09
N ASP A 84 13.10 -12.04 -5.45
CA ASP A 84 13.78 -13.26 -5.85
C ASP A 84 13.21 -14.46 -5.07
N PRO A 85 12.45 -15.36 -5.73
CA PRO A 85 11.86 -16.52 -5.08
C PRO A 85 12.89 -17.52 -4.54
N SER A 86 14.12 -17.51 -5.07
CA SER A 86 15.16 -18.46 -4.66
C SER A 86 15.79 -18.08 -3.32
N SER A 87 15.97 -16.79 -3.08
CA SER A 87 16.52 -16.25 -1.84
C SER A 87 15.45 -15.76 -0.85
N HIS A 88 14.17 -15.79 -1.25
CA HIS A 88 13.06 -15.22 -0.49
C HIS A 88 13.33 -13.76 -0.03
N SER A 89 13.99 -12.98 -0.89
CA SER A 89 14.45 -11.63 -0.56
C SER A 89 14.18 -10.63 -1.68
N LEU A 90 14.15 -9.34 -1.33
CA LEU A 90 14.05 -8.28 -2.31
C LEU A 90 15.45 -7.94 -2.85
N ASP A 91 15.54 -7.53 -4.11
CA ASP A 91 16.82 -7.14 -4.73
C ASP A 91 17.41 -5.90 -4.05
N ARG A 92 18.34 -6.15 -3.12
CA ARG A 92 19.05 -5.13 -2.34
C ARG A 92 19.90 -4.21 -3.20
N SER A 93 20.54 -4.76 -4.23
CA SER A 93 21.40 -3.97 -5.12
C SER A 93 20.58 -2.97 -5.95
N PHE A 94 19.37 -3.37 -6.33
CA PHE A 94 18.42 -2.50 -7.00
C PHE A 94 17.81 -1.48 -6.03
N LEU A 95 17.52 -1.89 -4.80
CA LEU A 95 17.05 -1.01 -3.72
C LEU A 95 18.03 0.16 -3.47
N GLU A 96 19.32 -0.11 -3.30
CA GLU A 96 20.36 0.92 -3.08
C GLU A 96 20.38 1.93 -4.24
N LYS A 97 20.43 1.43 -5.48
CA LYS A 97 20.45 2.29 -6.68
C LYS A 97 19.19 3.16 -6.77
N LYS A 98 18.01 2.58 -6.51
CA LYS A 98 16.76 3.33 -6.52
C LYS A 98 16.72 4.36 -5.40
N GLN A 99 17.19 4.01 -4.21
CA GLN A 99 17.27 4.92 -3.07
C GLN A 99 18.16 6.14 -3.39
N GLU A 100 19.34 5.95 -3.98
CA GLU A 100 20.22 7.05 -4.38
C GLU A 100 19.54 8.02 -5.35
N LEU A 101 18.78 7.49 -6.33
CA LEU A 101 18.04 8.30 -7.29
C LEU A 101 16.91 9.09 -6.60
N TYR A 102 16.14 8.44 -5.73
CA TYR A 102 15.07 9.11 -4.99
C TYR A 102 15.62 10.17 -4.04
N LYS A 103 16.75 9.93 -3.40
CA LYS A 103 17.39 10.90 -2.49
C LYS A 103 17.87 12.16 -3.21
N LYS A 104 18.20 12.07 -4.51
CA LYS A 104 18.52 13.26 -5.33
C LYS A 104 17.31 14.16 -5.57
N VAL A 105 16.11 13.59 -5.65
CA VAL A 105 14.86 14.33 -5.93
C VAL A 105 14.12 14.70 -4.66
N PHE A 106 14.14 13.82 -3.65
CA PHE A 106 13.47 13.96 -2.36
C PHE A 106 14.48 13.74 -1.22
N PRO A 107 15.37 14.70 -0.92
CA PRO A 107 16.46 14.52 0.04
C PRO A 107 16.02 14.22 1.48
N ASN A 108 14.80 14.64 1.82
CA ASN A 108 14.22 14.48 3.15
C ASN A 108 13.42 13.18 3.29
N PHE A 109 13.32 12.36 2.24
CA PHE A 109 12.58 11.10 2.27
C PHE A 109 13.51 9.94 2.62
N TYR A 110 12.98 9.03 3.43
CA TYR A 110 13.65 7.83 3.88
C TYR A 110 12.81 6.61 3.49
N ILE A 111 13.47 5.45 3.43
CA ILE A 111 12.75 4.19 3.31
C ILE A 111 12.10 3.91 4.65
N LEU A 112 10.77 3.88 4.64
CA LEU A 112 9.96 3.61 5.84
C LEU A 112 9.66 2.13 5.99
N GLY A 113 9.67 1.38 4.89
CA GLY A 113 9.40 -0.05 4.87
C GLY A 113 9.07 -0.56 3.48
N TRP A 114 8.18 -1.54 3.40
CA TRP A 114 7.87 -2.26 2.16
C TRP A 114 6.36 -2.51 2.00
N TYR A 115 5.97 -2.83 0.76
CA TYR A 115 4.61 -3.21 0.45
C TYR A 115 4.55 -4.55 -0.29
N SER A 116 3.39 -5.20 -0.18
CA SER A 116 3.02 -6.29 -1.07
C SER A 116 1.54 -6.27 -1.42
N THR A 117 1.13 -7.18 -2.30
CA THR A 117 -0.28 -7.45 -2.59
C THR A 117 -0.70 -8.81 -2.02
N GLY A 118 -1.95 -8.93 -1.56
CA GLY A 118 -2.46 -10.18 -0.98
C GLY A 118 -3.72 -9.96 -0.14
N SER A 119 -4.39 -11.05 0.22
CA SER A 119 -5.61 -10.98 1.04
C SER A 119 -5.32 -10.67 2.50
N GLU A 120 -4.31 -11.32 3.07
CA GLU A 120 -3.84 -11.14 4.45
C GLU A 120 -2.31 -11.31 4.52
N ALA A 121 -1.72 -10.93 5.65
CA ALA A 121 -0.29 -11.13 5.87
C ALA A 121 0.03 -12.62 6.06
N GLU A 122 1.03 -13.10 5.34
CA GLU A 122 1.46 -14.51 5.32
C GLU A 122 2.75 -14.72 6.14
N GLU A 123 3.07 -15.97 6.47
CA GLU A 123 4.32 -16.28 7.17
C GLU A 123 5.55 -15.92 6.33
N SER A 124 5.50 -16.09 5.01
CA SER A 124 6.54 -15.62 4.08
C SER A 124 6.78 -14.12 4.18
N ASP A 125 5.75 -13.33 4.53
CA ASP A 125 5.89 -11.88 4.70
C ASP A 125 6.70 -11.56 5.94
N MET A 126 6.56 -12.35 7.00
CA MET A 126 7.37 -12.18 8.21
C MET A 126 8.84 -12.51 7.93
N HIS A 127 9.12 -13.50 7.07
CA HIS A 127 10.48 -13.82 6.64
C HIS A 127 11.11 -12.65 5.87
N ILE A 128 10.38 -12.11 4.87
CA ILE A 128 10.81 -10.92 4.11
C ILE A 128 10.99 -9.75 5.07
N HIS A 129 10.03 -9.50 5.97
CA HIS A 129 10.08 -8.39 6.90
C HIS A 129 11.28 -8.44 7.86
N LYS A 130 11.64 -9.63 8.37
CA LYS A 130 12.86 -9.81 9.16
C LYS A 130 14.11 -9.52 8.34
N ALA A 131 14.18 -10.03 7.11
CA ALA A 131 15.31 -9.83 6.22
C ALA A 131 15.50 -8.35 5.83
N GLU A 132 14.41 -7.67 5.45
CA GLU A 132 14.39 -6.25 5.10
C GLU A 132 14.61 -5.37 6.32
N GLY A 133 14.04 -5.71 7.48
CA GLY A 133 14.26 -4.97 8.72
C GLY A 133 15.70 -4.99 9.20
N LEU A 134 16.38 -6.14 9.06
CA LEU A 134 17.82 -6.24 9.32
C LEU A 134 18.61 -5.37 8.34
N TYR A 135 18.28 -5.44 7.04
CA TYR A 135 19.00 -4.70 6.01
C TYR A 135 18.80 -3.18 6.16
N MET A 136 17.57 -2.71 6.34
CA MET A 136 17.26 -1.29 6.54
C MET A 136 17.87 -0.74 7.83
N LYS A 137 18.06 -1.55 8.88
CA LYS A 137 18.78 -1.13 10.10
C LYS A 137 20.29 -0.99 9.89
N HIS A 138 20.89 -1.80 9.02
CA HIS A 138 22.34 -1.82 8.80
C HIS A 138 22.81 -0.98 7.60
N GLY A 139 21.93 -0.69 6.63
CA GLY A 139 22.23 0.04 5.40
C GLY A 139 22.34 1.56 5.54
N TYR A 140 22.10 2.14 6.73
CA TYR A 140 22.39 3.55 7.01
C TYR A 140 23.85 3.81 7.44
N GLY A 141 24.71 2.80 7.40
CA GLY A 141 26.17 2.95 7.50
C GLY A 141 26.82 2.68 6.14
N TYR A 142 27.89 3.41 5.83
CA TYR A 142 28.79 3.25 4.68
C TYR A 142 28.46 4.05 3.41
N GLY A 143 28.72 5.36 3.49
CA GLY A 143 29.38 6.10 2.40
C GLY A 143 30.87 6.24 2.72
N TYR A 144 31.71 5.68 1.87
CA TYR A 144 33.18 5.73 1.77
C TYR A 144 33.94 6.75 2.65
N GLY A 145 34.83 6.25 3.52
CA GLY A 145 35.88 7.03 4.17
C GLY A 145 37.09 6.15 4.49
N TYR A 146 38.15 6.29 3.70
CA TYR A 146 39.48 5.84 4.13
C TYR A 146 39.88 6.67 5.35
N GLY A 147 40.19 6.02 6.47
CA GLY A 147 40.86 6.65 7.61
C GLY A 147 40.07 6.60 8.91
N TYR A 148 40.63 5.86 9.87
CA TYR A 148 40.48 5.94 11.32
C TYR A 148 39.49 7.02 11.82
N GLY A 149 38.27 6.60 12.16
CA GLY A 149 37.29 7.45 12.82
C GLY A 149 36.27 6.60 13.56
N TYR A 150 36.23 6.73 14.88
CA TYR A 150 35.18 6.17 15.73
C TYR A 150 33.84 6.78 15.30
N GLY A 151 33.10 6.06 14.45
CA GLY A 151 31.80 6.49 13.96
C GLY A 151 30.74 6.28 15.04
N TYR A 152 30.28 7.37 15.66
CA TYR A 152 29.03 7.38 16.41
C TYR A 152 27.88 7.23 15.40
N GLY A 153 27.47 5.99 15.15
CA GLY A 153 26.31 5.69 14.33
C GLY A 153 25.05 6.21 15.03
N TYR A 154 24.43 7.26 14.49
CA TYR A 154 23.03 7.55 14.74
C TYR A 154 22.19 6.52 13.98
N GLY A 155 22.22 5.27 14.45
CA GLY A 155 21.35 4.22 13.97
C GLY A 155 19.93 4.59 14.33
N TYR A 156 19.16 5.05 13.35
CA TYR A 156 17.75 5.21 13.57
C TYR A 156 17.12 3.82 13.71
N GLU A 157 16.72 3.49 14.93
CA GLU A 157 16.10 2.23 15.29
C GLU A 157 14.63 2.23 14.84
N TYR A 158 14.40 2.31 13.53
CA TYR A 158 13.05 2.25 12.97
C TYR A 158 12.67 0.80 12.67
N CYS A 159 11.50 0.38 13.15
CA CYS A 159 10.86 -0.85 12.69
C CYS A 159 10.23 -0.56 11.33
N PRO A 160 10.58 -1.32 10.27
CA PRO A 160 10.02 -1.07 8.95
C PRO A 160 8.50 -1.23 8.99
N VAL A 161 7.77 -0.38 8.28
CA VAL A 161 6.33 -0.54 8.09
C VAL A 161 6.04 -1.55 6.98
N TYR A 162 4.98 -2.35 7.13
CA TYR A 162 4.51 -3.23 6.07
C TYR A 162 3.12 -2.78 5.56
N VAL A 163 3.03 -2.43 4.28
CA VAL A 163 1.78 -2.02 3.63
C VAL A 163 1.25 -3.17 2.76
N LEU A 164 0.05 -3.67 3.06
CA LEU A 164 -0.59 -4.72 2.28
C LEU A 164 -1.79 -4.15 1.52
N LEU A 165 -1.81 -4.29 0.20
CA LEU A 165 -2.98 -3.98 -0.63
C LEU A 165 -3.67 -5.28 -1.07
N ASN A 166 -4.95 -5.42 -0.81
CA ASN A 166 -5.75 -6.53 -1.32
C ASN A 166 -6.36 -6.15 -2.68
N PRO A 167 -5.89 -6.74 -3.80
CA PRO A 167 -6.38 -6.40 -5.13
C PRO A 167 -7.75 -7.02 -5.44
N SER A 168 -8.27 -7.88 -4.56
CA SER A 168 -9.55 -8.56 -4.75
C SER A 168 -10.70 -7.58 -4.57
N ILE A 169 -11.57 -7.49 -5.57
CA ILE A 169 -12.72 -6.57 -5.53
C ILE A 169 -13.81 -7.17 -4.64
N ASN A 170 -14.12 -6.47 -3.55
CA ASN A 170 -15.29 -6.77 -2.72
C ASN A 170 -16.24 -5.56 -2.71
N HIS A 171 -17.32 -5.62 -3.48
CA HIS A 171 -18.30 -4.53 -3.59
C HIS A 171 -19.05 -4.21 -2.29
N ALA A 172 -19.05 -5.14 -1.33
CA ALA A 172 -19.64 -4.90 0.00
C ALA A 172 -18.68 -4.15 0.93
N GLN A 173 -17.38 -4.18 0.64
CA GLN A 173 -16.36 -3.51 1.45
C GLN A 173 -16.41 -1.99 1.21
N LYS A 174 -16.61 -1.24 2.29
CA LYS A 174 -16.68 0.23 2.25
C LYS A 174 -15.34 0.92 2.54
N ASP A 175 -14.41 0.19 3.16
CA ASP A 175 -13.09 0.69 3.50
C ASP A 175 -12.08 0.35 2.40
N LEU A 176 -11.06 1.19 2.25
CA LEU A 176 -9.98 0.93 1.30
C LEU A 176 -9.33 -0.43 1.61
N PRO A 177 -9.04 -1.27 0.60
CA PRO A 177 -8.44 -2.58 0.80
C PRO A 177 -6.93 -2.48 1.06
N VAL A 178 -6.53 -1.57 1.95
CA VAL A 178 -5.14 -1.33 2.34
C VAL A 178 -5.04 -1.50 3.84
N THR A 179 -4.10 -2.34 4.27
CA THR A 179 -3.78 -2.57 5.67
C THR A 179 -2.33 -2.19 5.92
N ILE A 180 -2.09 -1.44 6.99
CA ILE A 180 -0.73 -1.13 7.46
C ILE A 180 -0.45 -2.00 8.68
N TYR A 181 0.70 -2.65 8.67
CA TYR A 181 1.18 -3.50 9.74
C TYR A 181 2.45 -2.94 10.34
N GLU A 182 2.50 -2.98 11.67
CA GLU A 182 3.70 -2.85 12.46
C GLU A 182 4.16 -4.22 12.94
N SER A 183 5.45 -4.35 13.24
CA SER A 183 5.99 -5.53 13.88
C SER A 183 6.12 -5.30 15.39
N GLU A 184 5.44 -6.12 16.20
CA GLU A 184 5.56 -6.10 17.65
C GLU A 184 6.12 -7.44 18.15
N LEU A 185 6.97 -7.39 19.16
CA LEU A 185 7.55 -8.58 19.78
C LEU A 185 6.66 -9.03 20.94
N HIS A 186 6.02 -10.18 20.79
CA HIS A 186 5.15 -10.79 21.79
C HIS A 186 5.76 -12.07 22.34
N VAL A 187 5.55 -12.35 23.62
CA VAL A 187 5.93 -13.64 24.22
C VAL A 187 4.75 -14.60 24.07
N ILE A 188 4.92 -15.62 23.24
CA ILE A 188 3.94 -16.69 23.02
C ILE A 188 4.59 -17.98 23.48
N ASP A 189 3.97 -18.67 24.44
CA ASP A 189 4.50 -19.90 25.06
C ASP A 189 5.93 -19.77 25.61
N GLY A 190 6.25 -18.60 26.18
CA GLY A 190 7.57 -18.31 26.73
C GLY A 190 8.65 -17.98 25.68
N ILE A 191 8.32 -18.01 24.39
CA ILE A 191 9.25 -17.70 23.30
C ILE A 191 8.92 -16.30 22.74
N PRO A 192 9.90 -15.38 22.69
CA PRO A 192 9.74 -14.11 21.99
C PRO A 192 9.54 -14.31 20.49
N GLN A 193 8.39 -13.89 19.98
CA GLN A 193 8.02 -13.98 18.58
C GLN A 193 7.66 -12.60 18.03
N LEU A 194 8.17 -12.27 16.85
CA LEU A 194 7.79 -11.06 16.13
C LEU A 194 6.48 -11.33 15.37
N ILE A 195 5.45 -10.53 15.62
CA ILE A 195 4.13 -10.65 14.99
C ILE A 195 3.75 -9.37 14.26
N PHE A 196 2.89 -9.49 13.25
CA PHE A 196 2.27 -8.34 12.61
C PHE A 196 1.03 -7.88 13.37
N VAL A 197 0.96 -6.58 13.64
CA VAL A 197 -0.15 -5.95 14.32
C VAL A 197 -0.71 -4.86 13.42
N ARG A 198 -2.04 -4.83 13.25
CA ARG A 198 -2.69 -3.85 12.35
C ARG A 198 -2.64 -2.47 12.97
N SER A 199 -2.31 -1.48 12.14
CA SER A 199 -2.20 -0.08 12.54
C SER A 199 -3.22 0.77 11.82
N SER A 200 -3.86 1.68 12.56
CA SER A 200 -4.77 2.65 11.97
C SER A 200 -4.01 3.68 11.16
N TYR A 201 -4.61 4.11 10.05
CA TYR A 201 -4.08 5.18 9.23
C TYR A 201 -5.17 6.16 8.81
N THR A 202 -4.72 7.33 8.37
CA THR A 202 -5.55 8.36 7.75
C THR A 202 -5.05 8.61 6.33
N ILE A 203 -5.96 8.98 5.43
CA ILE A 203 -5.57 9.44 4.11
C ILE A 203 -5.19 10.91 4.22
N GLU A 204 -3.95 11.22 3.84
CA GLU A 204 -3.44 12.59 3.77
C GLU A 204 -3.23 12.96 2.31
N THR A 205 -3.58 14.18 1.93
CA THR A 205 -3.38 14.68 0.57
C THR A 205 -2.82 16.08 0.64
N VAL A 206 -1.79 16.37 -0.17
CA VAL A 206 -1.46 17.76 -0.48
C VAL A 206 -2.53 18.36 -1.40
N GLU A 207 -2.66 19.68 -1.44
CA GLU A 207 -3.69 20.38 -2.23
C GLU A 207 -3.73 19.91 -3.69
N ALA A 208 -2.57 19.84 -4.34
CA ALA A 208 -2.45 19.39 -5.73
C ALA A 208 -2.87 17.91 -5.90
N GLU A 209 -2.54 17.05 -4.94
CA GLU A 209 -2.92 15.64 -4.96
C GLU A 209 -4.42 15.49 -4.76
N ARG A 210 -5.01 16.26 -3.85
CA ARG A 210 -6.47 16.28 -3.62
C ARG A 210 -7.21 16.65 -4.90
N ILE A 211 -6.78 17.72 -5.57
CA ILE A 211 -7.38 18.17 -6.84
C ILE A 211 -7.21 17.09 -7.92
N SER A 212 -6.03 16.47 -8.01
CA SER A 212 -5.75 15.43 -9.01
C SER A 212 -6.62 14.18 -8.80
N VAL A 213 -6.73 13.72 -7.55
CA VAL A 213 -7.57 12.58 -7.19
C VAL A 213 -9.05 12.88 -7.45
N ASP A 214 -9.53 14.06 -7.06
CA ASP A 214 -10.91 14.49 -7.32
C ASP A 214 -11.20 14.54 -8.82
N HIS A 215 -10.28 15.08 -9.62
CA HIS A 215 -10.41 15.13 -11.07
C HIS A 215 -10.52 13.74 -11.68
N VAL A 216 -9.60 12.83 -11.34
CA VAL A 216 -9.59 11.45 -11.85
C VAL A 216 -10.85 10.69 -11.42
N ALA A 217 -11.34 10.90 -10.20
CA ALA A 217 -12.54 10.25 -9.69
C ALA A 217 -13.83 10.68 -10.41
N HIS A 218 -13.86 11.90 -10.97
CA HIS A 218 -15.02 12.45 -11.66
C HIS A 218 -14.92 12.41 -13.19
N LEU A 219 -13.90 11.76 -13.76
CA LEU A 219 -13.80 11.53 -15.20
C LEU A 219 -14.97 10.69 -15.69
N LYS A 220 -16.00 11.36 -16.22
CA LYS A 220 -17.05 10.72 -17.01
C LYS A 220 -16.55 10.54 -18.44
N PRO A 221 -16.77 9.39 -19.08
CA PRO A 221 -16.44 9.23 -20.48
C PRO A 221 -17.35 10.14 -21.32
N SER A 222 -16.74 11.16 -21.95
CA SER A 222 -17.31 12.16 -22.87
C SER A 222 -18.21 13.25 -22.28
N ASP A 223 -17.71 14.49 -22.27
CA ASP A 223 -18.17 15.51 -23.23
C ASP A 223 -17.16 16.67 -23.25
N GLY A 224 -16.55 16.89 -24.42
CA GLY A 224 -15.54 17.92 -24.61
C GLY A 224 -16.09 19.31 -24.37
N GLY A 225 -15.60 20.00 -23.33
CA GLY A 225 -16.04 21.35 -23.02
C GLY A 225 -15.27 22.05 -21.90
N SER A 226 -14.34 22.92 -22.33
CA SER A 226 -13.94 24.25 -21.83
C SER A 226 -14.01 24.59 -20.32
N ALA A 227 -13.06 25.43 -19.88
CA ALA A 227 -12.76 26.03 -18.57
C ALA A 227 -13.88 26.23 -17.51
N ALA A 228 -15.17 26.17 -17.86
CA ALA A 228 -16.29 25.98 -16.93
C ALA A 228 -16.15 24.70 -16.07
N THR A 229 -15.30 23.76 -16.49
CA THR A 229 -15.04 22.47 -15.84
C THR A 229 -14.40 22.58 -14.46
N GLN A 230 -13.56 23.58 -14.16
CA GLN A 230 -12.85 23.66 -12.87
C GLN A 230 -13.75 24.06 -11.70
N LEU A 231 -14.52 25.15 -11.86
CA LEU A 231 -15.48 25.56 -10.83
C LEU A 231 -16.61 24.53 -10.71
N ALA A 232 -17.09 23.97 -11.83
CA ALA A 232 -18.10 22.92 -11.81
C ALA A 232 -17.58 21.64 -11.11
N ALA A 233 -16.33 21.22 -11.37
CA ALA A 233 -15.70 20.11 -10.65
C ALA A 233 -15.57 20.43 -9.16
N HIS A 234 -15.09 21.62 -8.79
CA HIS A 234 -14.95 22.03 -7.39
C HIS A 234 -16.31 22.04 -6.64
N LEU A 235 -17.36 22.60 -7.25
CA LEU A 235 -18.71 22.58 -6.69
C LEU A 235 -19.30 21.16 -6.64
N THR A 236 -18.99 20.31 -7.61
CA THR A 236 -19.38 18.90 -7.62
C THR A 236 -18.70 18.14 -6.48
N GLY A 237 -17.40 18.37 -6.26
CA GLY A 237 -16.64 17.81 -5.14
C GLY A 237 -17.24 18.24 -3.79
N ILE A 238 -17.53 19.53 -3.60
CA ILE A 238 -18.21 20.04 -2.40
C ILE A 238 -19.59 19.39 -2.22
N HIS A 239 -20.39 19.32 -3.30
CA HIS A 239 -21.71 18.71 -3.25
C HIS A 239 -21.64 17.23 -2.84
N SER A 240 -20.71 16.46 -3.44
CA SER A 240 -20.44 15.07 -3.09
C SER A 240 -20.00 14.91 -1.63
N ALA A 241 -19.13 15.80 -1.14
CA ALA A 241 -18.68 15.80 0.26
C ALA A 241 -19.84 16.08 1.23
N ILE A 242 -20.69 17.07 0.95
CA ILE A 242 -21.89 17.36 1.75
C ILE A 242 -22.85 16.16 1.75
N LYS A 243 -23.03 15.51 0.61
CA LYS A 243 -23.86 14.30 0.48
C LYS A 243 -23.31 13.16 1.33
N MET A 244 -22.00 12.92 1.31
CA MET A 244 -21.34 11.93 2.16
C MET A 244 -21.52 12.26 3.65
N LEU A 245 -21.30 13.51 4.05
CA LEU A 245 -21.49 13.95 5.43
C LEU A 245 -22.93 13.74 5.89
N ASN A 246 -23.92 14.13 5.08
CA ASN A 246 -25.34 13.91 5.37
C ASN A 246 -25.65 12.41 5.54
N SER A 247 -25.08 11.55 4.70
CA SER A 247 -25.22 10.09 4.86
C SER A 247 -24.65 9.60 6.20
N ARG A 248 -23.51 10.12 6.65
CA ARG A 248 -22.90 9.77 7.94
C ARG A 248 -23.72 10.27 9.12
N ILE A 249 -24.22 11.51 9.07
CA ILE A 249 -25.11 12.09 10.08
C ILE A 249 -26.38 11.25 10.22
N ARG A 250 -26.96 10.77 9.11
CA ARG A 250 -28.13 9.87 9.15
C ARG A 250 -27.83 8.56 9.87
N VAL A 251 -26.67 7.96 9.67
CA VAL A 251 -26.27 6.74 10.38
C VAL A 251 -26.18 7.01 11.89
N LEU A 252 -25.53 8.11 12.29
CA LEU A 252 -25.43 8.50 13.70
C LEU A 252 -26.81 8.76 14.32
N HIS A 253 -27.69 9.45 13.60
CA HIS A 253 -29.06 9.71 14.07
C HIS A 253 -29.85 8.41 14.27
N HIS A 254 -29.77 7.47 13.34
CA HIS A 254 -30.40 6.15 13.50
C HIS A 254 -29.82 5.39 14.68
N TYR A 255 -28.50 5.47 14.89
CA TYR A 255 -27.83 4.86 16.03
C TYR A 255 -28.33 5.42 17.36
N LEU A 256 -28.40 6.75 17.50
CA LEU A 256 -28.92 7.41 18.70
C LEU A 256 -30.40 7.08 18.96
N LEU A 257 -31.22 7.03 17.90
CA LEU A 257 -32.62 6.61 18.02
C LEU A 257 -32.77 5.14 18.44
N ALA A 258 -31.93 4.24 17.93
CA ALA A 258 -31.93 2.83 18.32
C ALA A 258 -31.53 2.67 19.80
N MET A 259 -30.50 3.41 20.24
CA MET A 259 -30.10 3.47 21.65
C MET A 259 -31.23 4.00 22.55
N GLN A 260 -31.91 5.07 22.14
CA GLN A 260 -33.05 5.63 22.89
C GLN A 260 -34.20 4.62 23.01
N LYS A 261 -34.41 3.79 21.99
CA LYS A 261 -35.43 2.73 21.97
C LYS A 261 -34.98 1.43 22.65
N GLY A 262 -33.76 1.38 23.19
CA GLY A 262 -33.21 0.19 23.84
C GLY A 262 -32.93 -0.98 22.89
N THR A 263 -32.85 -0.73 21.58
CA THR A 263 -32.58 -1.77 20.58
C THR A 263 -31.10 -1.69 20.19
N SER A 264 -30.32 -2.75 20.47
CA SER A 264 -28.97 -2.85 19.90
C SER A 264 -29.10 -3.13 18.40
N ILE A 265 -28.30 -2.42 17.60
CA ILE A 265 -28.12 -2.71 16.17
C ILE A 265 -27.26 -3.96 16.02
#